data_AF-A0A6B3C694-F1
#
_entry.id   AF-A0A6B3C694-F1
#
_cell.length_a   1.000
_cell.length_b   1.000
_cell.length_c   1.000
_cell.angle_alpha   90.00
_cell.angle_beta   90.00
_cell.angle_gamma   90.00
#
_symmetry.space_group_name_H-M   'P 1'
#
loop_
_entity.id
_entity.type
_entity.pdbx_description
1 polymer ?
#
loop_
_entity_poly.entity_id
_entity_poly.type
_entity_poly.pdbx_seq_one_letter_code
_entity_poly.pdbx_strand_id
1 'polypeptide(L)'
;MPGSANFDHTLPSPCGTAVFVLNSKRWHARLPTHLRDGRVHFGDEDRHGQIDAVARSTARLQDALAMPDVVVWPLLVVHGSPVAGGVLDARSPRWAGPVYVLRLALKLIVKWLKMSMVRW
;
A
#
# COMPACT_ATOMS: atom_id res chain seq x y z
N MET A 1 17.31 8.88 19.99
CA MET A 1 17.41 7.55 19.34
C MET A 1 16.48 7.56 18.14
N PRO A 2 16.96 7.50 16.89
CA PRO A 2 16.04 7.27 15.78
C PRO A 2 15.58 5.81 15.89
N GLY A 3 14.29 5.62 16.18
CA GLY A 3 13.69 4.29 16.22
C GLY A 3 13.84 3.61 14.85
N SER A 4 14.22 2.34 14.83
CA SER A 4 14.32 1.59 13.58
C SER A 4 12.96 1.57 12.89
N ALA A 5 12.90 2.13 11.68
CA ALA A 5 11.75 1.99 10.82
C ALA A 5 11.91 0.66 10.07
N ASN A 6 11.26 -0.39 10.58
CA ASN A 6 11.22 -1.67 9.90
C ASN A 6 10.19 -1.57 8.76
N PHE A 7 10.68 -1.46 7.53
CA PHE A 7 9.86 -1.51 6.32
C PHE A 7 9.96 -2.92 5.76
N ASP A 8 8.82 -3.60 5.58
CA ASP A 8 8.83 -4.96 5.05
C ASP A 8 9.58 -4.99 3.71
N HIS A 9 9.23 -4.10 2.78
CA HIS A 9 10.01 -3.87 1.56
C HIS A 9 9.89 -2.42 1.06
N THR A 10 10.94 -1.89 0.43
CA THR A 10 10.89 -0.65 -0.34
C THR A 10 11.27 -0.90 -1.80
N LEU A 11 10.57 -0.25 -2.73
CA LEU A 11 10.89 -0.27 -4.16
C LEU A 11 11.09 1.15 -4.67
N PRO A 12 12.29 1.56 -5.10
CA PRO A 12 12.45 2.82 -5.81
C PRO A 12 11.86 2.73 -7.21
N SER A 13 11.22 3.79 -7.67
CA SER A 13 10.81 3.94 -9.06
C SER A 13 12.05 4.08 -9.97
N PRO A 14 12.02 3.54 -11.20
CA PRO A 14 13.15 3.68 -12.13
C PRO A 14 13.47 5.13 -12.52
N CYS A 15 12.48 6.04 -12.47
CA CYS A 15 12.64 7.45 -12.78
C CYS A 15 13.08 8.30 -11.56
N GLY A 16 13.26 7.69 -10.39
CA GLY A 16 13.76 8.37 -9.19
C GLY A 16 12.76 9.29 -8.48
N THR A 17 11.53 9.46 -8.99
CA THR A 17 10.53 10.40 -8.43
C THR A 17 9.60 9.78 -7.39
N ALA A 18 9.72 8.47 -7.16
CA ALA A 18 8.90 7.76 -6.20
C ALA A 18 9.64 6.61 -5.50
N VAL A 19 9.23 6.33 -4.27
CA VAL A 19 9.59 5.14 -3.49
C VAL A 19 8.32 4.47 -3.01
N PHE A 20 8.16 3.16 -3.16
CA PHE A 20 7.00 2.44 -2.68
C PHE A 20 7.32 1.72 -1.37
N VAL A 21 6.55 1.98 -0.32
CA VAL A 21 6.58 1.22 0.93
C VAL A 21 5.56 0.11 0.83
N LEU A 22 6.05 -1.13 0.74
CA LEU A 22 5.21 -2.31 0.62
C LEU A 22 5.10 -2.98 1.96
N ASN A 23 3.86 -3.25 2.36
CA ASN A 23 3.55 -4.19 3.42
C ASN A 23 2.86 -5.40 2.81
N SER A 24 3.34 -6.62 3.09
CA SER A 24 2.71 -7.83 2.57
C SER A 24 1.94 -8.56 3.66
N LYS A 25 0.76 -9.09 3.31
CA LYS A 25 -0.09 -9.85 4.23
C LYS A 25 -0.61 -11.10 3.56
N ARG A 26 -0.57 -12.22 4.29
CA ARG A 26 -1.18 -13.48 3.86
C ARG A 26 -2.56 -13.59 4.49
N TRP A 27 -3.59 -13.38 3.69
CA TRP A 27 -4.99 -13.55 4.09
C TRP A 27 -5.58 -14.80 3.44
N HIS A 28 -6.62 -15.35 4.06
CA HIS A 28 -7.08 -16.69 3.69
C HIS A 28 -7.83 -16.70 2.35
N ALA A 29 -7.50 -17.67 1.49
CA ALA A 29 -7.83 -17.60 0.06
C ALA A 29 -9.32 -17.66 -0.30
N ARG A 30 -10.16 -18.17 0.61
CA ARG A 30 -11.61 -18.33 0.36
C ARG A 30 -12.45 -17.11 0.73
N LEU A 31 -11.85 -16.10 1.36
CA LEU A 31 -12.59 -14.92 1.82
C LEU A 31 -12.09 -13.69 1.06
N PRO A 32 -12.99 -12.88 0.48
CA PRO A 32 -12.60 -11.73 -0.33
C PRO A 32 -12.15 -10.56 0.53
N THR A 33 -11.13 -9.87 0.03
CA THR A 33 -10.72 -8.55 0.49
C THR A 33 -11.56 -7.49 -0.22
N HIS A 34 -12.24 -6.65 0.54
CA HIS A 34 -13.16 -5.65 0.00
C HIS A 34 -13.23 -4.40 0.89
N LEU A 35 -13.86 -3.35 0.37
CA LEU A 35 -14.23 -2.19 1.17
C LEU A 35 -15.66 -2.37 1.71
N ARG A 36 -15.83 -2.08 3.00
CA ARG A 36 -17.14 -1.94 3.66
C ARG A 36 -17.10 -0.65 4.46
N ASP A 37 -18.01 0.26 4.17
CA ASP A 37 -18.10 1.57 4.83
C ASP A 37 -16.75 2.34 4.83
N GLY A 38 -16.02 2.25 3.71
CA GLY A 38 -14.70 2.88 3.54
C GLY A 38 -13.53 2.18 4.25
N ARG A 39 -13.79 1.09 4.96
CA ARG A 39 -12.80 0.31 5.71
C ARG A 39 -12.42 -0.95 4.94
N VAL A 40 -11.20 -1.45 5.14
CA VAL A 40 -10.72 -2.65 4.45
C VAL A 40 -11.08 -3.86 5.29
N HIS A 41 -11.84 -4.76 4.70
CA HIS A 41 -12.27 -6.00 5.34
C HIS A 41 -11.74 -7.23 4.60
N PHE A 42 -11.59 -8.30 5.36
CA PHE A 42 -11.25 -9.64 4.90
C PHE A 42 -12.35 -10.60 5.39
N GLY A 43 -13.26 -11.02 4.50
CA GLY A 43 -14.53 -11.57 4.98
C GLY A 43 -15.22 -10.55 5.89
N ASP A 44 -15.68 -10.97 7.07
CA ASP A 44 -16.29 -10.05 8.05
C ASP A 44 -15.27 -9.29 8.92
N GLU A 45 -14.00 -9.66 8.86
CA GLU A 45 -12.98 -9.08 9.74
C GLU A 45 -12.54 -7.70 9.24
N ASP A 46 -12.62 -6.69 10.11
CA ASP A 46 -12.00 -5.37 9.86
C ASP A 46 -10.47 -5.49 9.96
N ARG A 47 -9.79 -5.21 8.85
CA ARG A 47 -8.33 -5.20 8.74
C ARG A 47 -7.77 -3.82 8.44
N HIS A 48 -8.58 -2.77 8.59
CA HIS A 48 -8.20 -1.40 8.29
C HIS A 48 -7.02 -0.88 9.13
N GLY A 49 -6.78 -1.45 10.31
CA GLY A 49 -5.57 -1.17 11.09
C GLY A 49 -4.26 -1.45 10.32
N GLN A 50 -4.27 -2.33 9.31
CA GLN A 50 -3.12 -2.57 8.43
C GLN A 50 -2.89 -1.41 7.44
N ILE A 51 -3.98 -0.75 7.03
CA ILE A 51 -3.93 0.47 6.21
C ILE A 51 -3.30 1.61 7.02
N ASP A 52 -3.73 1.78 8.26
CA ASP A 52 -3.16 2.79 9.16
C ASP A 52 -1.69 2.53 9.49
N ALA A 53 -1.29 1.26 9.60
CA ALA A 53 0.10 0.88 9.83
C ALA A 53 1.00 1.25 8.65
N VAL A 54 0.63 0.86 7.42
CA VAL A 54 1.44 1.17 6.23
C VAL A 54 1.45 2.67 5.92
N ALA A 55 0.32 3.36 6.10
CA ALA A 55 0.23 4.82 5.97
C ALA A 55 1.18 5.54 6.94
N ARG A 56 1.19 5.13 8.21
CA ARG A 56 2.08 5.70 9.23
C ARG A 56 3.55 5.46 8.92
N SER A 57 3.91 4.25 8.49
CA SER A 57 5.28 3.95 8.08
C SER A 57 5.70 4.79 6.87
N THR A 58 4.82 4.93 5.89
CA THR A 58 5.07 5.73 4.68
C THR A 58 5.27 7.21 5.01
N ALA A 59 4.42 7.80 5.85
CA ALA A 59 4.59 9.17 6.31
C ALA A 59 5.95 9.38 6.99
N ARG A 60 6.35 8.47 7.88
CA ARG A 60 7.67 8.51 8.52
C ARG A 60 8.82 8.42 7.53
N LEU A 61 8.69 7.61 6.47
CA LEU A 61 9.72 7.51 5.43
C LEU A 61 9.77 8.78 4.58
N GLN A 62 8.61 9.34 4.20
CA GLN A 62 8.55 10.61 3.46
C GLN A 62 9.28 11.71 4.22
N ASP A 63 9.01 11.85 5.52
CA ASP A 63 9.66 12.83 6.38
C ASP A 63 11.17 12.57 6.50
N ALA A 64 11.57 11.30 6.64
CA ALA A 64 12.97 10.92 6.80
C ALA A 64 13.80 11.08 5.51
N LEU A 65 13.21 10.87 4.33
CA LEU A 65 13.91 11.05 3.06
C LEU A 65 14.25 12.51 2.80
N ALA A 66 13.42 13.45 3.30
CA ALA A 66 13.62 14.90 3.13
C ALA A 66 13.90 15.33 1.67
N MET A 67 13.39 14.58 0.69
CA MET A 67 13.50 14.84 -0.73
C MET A 67 12.14 15.34 -1.25
N PRO A 68 11.98 16.64 -1.56
CA PRO A 68 10.69 17.21 -1.95
C PRO A 68 10.17 16.66 -3.28
N ASP A 69 11.08 16.24 -4.18
CA ASP A 69 10.75 15.72 -5.51
C ASP A 69 10.49 14.21 -5.52
N VAL A 70 10.56 13.55 -4.36
CA VAL A 70 10.36 12.11 -4.23
C VAL A 70 9.13 11.83 -3.38
N VAL A 71 8.14 11.17 -3.98
CA VAL A 71 6.92 10.76 -3.29
C VAL A 71 7.02 9.32 -2.79
N VAL A 72 6.77 9.12 -1.51
CA VAL A 72 6.71 7.79 -0.90
C VAL A 72 5.27 7.27 -0.98
N TRP A 73 5.03 6.15 -1.64
CA TRP A 73 3.69 5.58 -1.82
C TRP A 73 3.42 4.37 -0.94
N PRO A 74 2.33 4.35 -0.15
CA PRO A 74 1.94 3.21 0.65
C PRO A 74 1.23 2.14 -0.18
N LEU A 75 1.73 0.91 -0.13
CA LEU A 75 1.14 -0.26 -0.80
C LEU A 75 0.91 -1.40 0.20
N LEU A 76 -0.31 -1.91 0.26
CA LEU A 76 -0.63 -3.17 0.95
C LEU A 76 -0.82 -4.28 -0.07
N VAL A 77 0.05 -5.29 -0.04
CA VAL A 77 -0.04 -6.45 -0.94
C VAL A 77 -0.66 -7.63 -0.21
N VAL A 78 -1.80 -8.09 -0.70
CA VAL A 78 -2.55 -9.22 -0.15
C VAL A 78 -2.24 -10.49 -0.94
N HIS A 79 -1.70 -11.47 -0.24
CA HIS A 79 -1.45 -12.82 -0.71
C HIS A 79 -2.59 -13.74 -0.29
N GLY A 80 -3.01 -14.65 -1.17
CA GLY A 80 -4.02 -15.67 -0.90
C GLY A 80 -5.44 -15.16 -1.14
N SER A 81 -5.88 -14.09 -0.48
CA SER A 81 -7.24 -13.55 -0.63
C SER A 81 -7.44 -12.82 -1.97
N PRO A 82 -8.57 -13.02 -2.66
CA PRO A 82 -8.93 -12.21 -3.82
C PRO A 82 -9.28 -10.78 -3.37
N VAL A 83 -8.70 -9.78 -4.04
CA VAL A 83 -9.04 -8.37 -3.86
C VAL A 83 -10.16 -8.00 -4.82
N ALA A 84 -11.30 -7.52 -4.30
CA ALA A 84 -12.43 -7.08 -5.11
C ALA A 84 -11.99 -5.99 -6.10
N GLY A 85 -12.34 -6.14 -7.38
CA GLY A 85 -11.89 -5.23 -8.44
C GLY A 85 -10.40 -5.29 -8.80
N GLY A 86 -9.61 -6.16 -8.14
CA GLY A 86 -8.16 -6.31 -8.35
C GLY A 86 -7.29 -5.30 -7.60
N VAL A 87 -7.83 -4.11 -7.31
CA VAL A 87 -7.22 -3.05 -6.50
C VAL A 87 -8.31 -2.37 -5.66
N LEU A 88 -7.96 -1.98 -4.43
CA LEU A 88 -8.79 -1.08 -3.61
C LEU A 88 -8.01 0.19 -3.30
N ASP A 89 -8.73 1.31 -3.29
CA ASP A 89 -8.21 2.61 -2.90
C ASP A 89 -8.70 2.91 -1.47
N ALA A 90 -7.93 2.49 -0.47
CA ALA A 90 -8.25 2.75 0.92
C ALA A 90 -7.76 4.14 1.36
N ARG A 91 -8.42 4.73 2.37
CA ARG A 91 -8.00 6.00 2.96
C ARG A 91 -7.53 5.78 4.39
N SER A 92 -6.59 6.60 4.84
CA SER A 92 -6.16 6.66 6.23
C SER A 92 -5.95 8.11 6.62
N PRO A 93 -6.33 8.55 7.84
CA PRO A 93 -6.03 9.90 8.31
C PRO A 93 -4.53 10.17 8.46
N ARG A 94 -3.68 9.14 8.33
CA ARG A 94 -2.22 9.25 8.42
C ARG A 94 -1.55 9.49 7.07
N TRP A 95 -2.32 9.56 5.97
CA TRP A 95 -1.79 9.75 4.64
C TRP A 95 -2.79 10.54 3.78
N ALA A 96 -2.33 11.62 3.14
CA ALA A 96 -3.21 12.47 2.33
C ALA A 96 -3.71 11.76 1.06
N GLY A 97 -2.90 10.86 0.51
CA GLY A 97 -3.22 10.08 -0.68
C GLY A 97 -4.01 8.79 -0.38
N PRO A 98 -4.32 8.01 -1.42
CA PRO A 98 -4.80 6.64 -1.24
C PRO A 98 -3.68 5.73 -0.71
N VAL A 99 -4.10 4.68 0.01
CA VAL A 99 -3.31 3.47 0.25
C VAL A 99 -3.86 2.38 -0.66
N TYR A 100 -3.05 1.92 -1.60
CA TYR A 100 -3.50 0.92 -2.56
C TYR A 100 -3.38 -0.48 -1.98
N VAL A 101 -4.48 -1.23 -2.01
CA VAL A 101 -4.52 -2.64 -1.64
C VAL A 101 -4.52 -3.47 -2.92
N LEU A 102 -3.48 -4.26 -3.13
CA LEU A 102 -3.26 -5.02 -4.35
C LEU A 102 -3.27 -6.52 -4.06
N ARG A 103 -3.88 -7.30 -4.94
CA ARG A 103 -3.67 -8.76 -4.93
C ARG A 103 -2.24 -9.03 -5.41
N LEU A 104 -1.52 -9.94 -4.76
CA LEU A 104 -0.25 -10.43 -5.31
C LEU A 104 -0.51 -11.16 -6.63
N ALA A 105 -0.23 -10.46 -7.72
CA ALA A 105 0.24 -11.04 -8.97
C ALA A 105 1.33 -10.09 -9.49
N LEU A 106 2.55 -10.59 -9.70
CA LEU A 106 3.68 -9.76 -10.12
C LEU A 106 3.35 -8.90 -11.36
N LYS A 107 2.57 -9.46 -12.29
CA LYS A 107 2.06 -8.76 -13.48
C LYS A 107 1.12 -7.60 -13.14
N LEU A 108 0.28 -7.72 -12.12
CA LEU A 108 -0.66 -6.67 -11.71
C LEU A 108 0.05 -5.52 -11.01
N ILE A 109 1.03 -5.80 -10.14
CA ILE A 109 1.81 -4.75 -9.47
C ILE A 109 2.59 -3.94 -10.50
N VAL A 110 3.30 -4.59 -11.42
CA VAL A 110 4.07 -3.89 -12.47
C VAL A 110 3.15 -3.16 -13.45
N LYS A 111 2.01 -3.75 -13.84
CA LYS A 111 1.02 -3.10 -14.71
C LYS A 111 0.42 -1.86 -14.03
N TRP A 112 0.05 -1.99 -12.76
CA TRP A 112 -0.50 -0.88 -11.98
C TRP A 112 0.54 0.24 -11.82
N LEU A 113 1.79 -0.08 -11.46
CA LEU A 113 2.88 0.90 -11.41
C LEU A 113 3.04 1.65 -12.74
N LYS A 114 3.04 0.93 -13.87
CA LYS A 114 3.11 1.55 -15.20
C LYS A 114 1.91 2.45 -15.50
N MET A 115 0.69 2.02 -15.18
CA MET A 115 -0.53 2.81 -15.43
C MET A 115 -0.60 4.05 -14.52
N SER A 116 -0.18 3.92 -13.27
CA SER A 116 -0.19 5.01 -12.31
C SER A 116 0.88 6.05 -12.62
N MET A 117 2.06 5.66 -13.11
CA MET A 117 3.14 6.61 -13.45
C MET A 117 2.86 7.50 -14.68
N VAL A 118 1.90 7.15 -15.54
CA VAL A 118 1.54 7.95 -16.75
C VAL A 118 0.51 9.05 -16.41
N ARG A 119 -0.06 9.03 -15.21
CA ARG A 119 -1.17 9.90 -14.80
C ARG A 119 -0.77 11.07 -13.88
N TRP A 120 0.52 11.36 -13.74
CA TRP A 120 1.06 12.46 -12.95
C TRP A 120 1.77 13.48 -13.83
#